data_AF-A0A7K2VI59-F1
#
_entry.id   AF-A0A7K2VI59-F1
#
_cell.length_a   1.000
_cell.length_b   1.000
_cell.length_c   1.000
_cell.angle_alpha   90.00
_cell.angle_beta   90.00
_cell.angle_gamma   90.00
#
_symmetry.space_group_name_H-M   'P 1'
#
loop_
_entity.id
_entity.type
_entity.pdbx_description
1 polymer ?
#
loop_
_entity_poly.entity_id
_entity_poly.type
_entity_poly.pdbx_seq_one_letter_code
_entity_poly.pdbx_strand_id
1 'polypeptide(L)'
;MAERAGVRIDGNTLRLGEGVVVRFVRTLRLPERGTHPLPPGLGEFPLRRVADYADRVPEAWRARGGVLLPMYLREAMWLGFAGTTEPAALQVGVGKVCAVSGKPWRGALARDPQNYVTLPRQPWLDGINSGRGTVRQFVAVPLGLGATVEGQVTGEETWGGLQLQAFGLRPEALARWREAERA
;
A
#
# COMPACT_ATOMS: atom_id res chain seq x y z
N MET A 1 -18.64 -18.40 11.81
CA MET A 1 -17.51 -18.29 10.86
C MET A 1 -17.57 -16.90 10.25
N ALA A 2 -16.61 -16.02 10.56
CA ALA A 2 -16.58 -14.70 9.94
C ALA A 2 -16.26 -14.87 8.44
N GLU A 3 -17.16 -14.39 7.59
CA GLU A 3 -16.96 -14.29 6.15
C GLU A 3 -15.63 -13.55 5.90
N ARG A 4 -14.74 -14.11 5.07
CA ARG A 4 -13.51 -13.40 4.70
C ARG A 4 -13.91 -12.21 3.85
N ALA A 5 -14.04 -11.04 4.48
CA ALA A 5 -14.28 -9.80 3.76
C ALA A 5 -13.20 -9.60 2.67
N GLY A 6 -13.65 -9.67 1.42
CA GLY A 6 -12.78 -9.75 0.24
C GLY A 6 -12.20 -8.40 -0.17
N VAL A 7 -11.22 -8.45 -1.07
CA VAL A 7 -10.68 -7.27 -1.76
C VAL A 7 -11.66 -6.84 -2.85
N ARG A 8 -12.05 -5.56 -2.86
CA ARG A 8 -12.97 -4.99 -3.87
C ARG A 8 -12.40 -3.69 -4.45
N ILE A 9 -12.75 -3.41 -5.70
CA ILE A 9 -12.45 -2.14 -6.38
C ILE A 9 -13.76 -1.38 -6.54
N ASP A 10 -13.79 -0.12 -6.11
CA ASP A 10 -14.92 0.80 -6.18
C ASP A 10 -14.43 2.08 -6.90
N GLY A 11 -14.73 2.19 -8.20
CA GLY A 11 -14.10 3.17 -9.07
C GLY A 11 -12.57 3.00 -9.12
N ASN A 12 -11.84 3.99 -8.58
CA ASN A 12 -10.37 3.97 -8.46
C ASN A 12 -9.89 3.66 -7.03
N THR A 13 -10.81 3.30 -6.14
CA THR A 13 -10.54 3.01 -4.73
C THR A 13 -10.45 1.51 -4.48
N LEU A 14 -9.45 1.11 -3.67
CA LEU A 14 -9.32 -0.26 -3.18
C LEU A 14 -9.94 -0.38 -1.80
N ARG A 15 -10.87 -1.32 -1.63
CA ARG A 15 -11.48 -1.67 -0.34
C ARG A 15 -10.95 -3.02 0.14
N LEU A 16 -10.40 -3.03 1.35
CA LEU A 16 -9.80 -4.19 1.99
C LEU A 16 -10.60 -4.56 3.24
N GLY A 17 -11.02 -5.82 3.32
CA GLY A 17 -11.79 -6.31 4.45
C GLY A 17 -13.11 -5.55 4.62
N GLU A 18 -13.50 -5.32 5.88
CA GLU A 18 -14.79 -4.74 6.26
C GLU A 18 -14.84 -3.21 6.18
N GLY A 19 -13.74 -2.51 5.83
CA GLY A 19 -13.79 -1.05 5.82
C GLY A 19 -12.51 -0.28 5.54
N VAL A 20 -11.36 -0.94 5.33
CA VAL A 20 -10.13 -0.21 4.99
C VAL A 20 -10.21 0.28 3.55
N VAL A 21 -10.05 1.58 3.38
CA VAL A 21 -10.08 2.29 2.10
C VAL A 21 -8.68 2.75 1.75
N VAL A 22 -8.23 2.42 0.53
CA VAL A 22 -6.92 2.85 0.00
C VAL A 22 -7.12 3.48 -1.38
N ARG A 23 -6.69 4.73 -1.50
CA ARG A 23 -6.63 5.50 -2.75
C ARG A 23 -5.18 5.69 -3.15
N PHE A 24 -4.89 5.58 -4.43
CA PHE A 24 -3.54 5.71 -4.97
C PHE A 24 -3.44 7.03 -5.71
N VAL A 25 -2.85 8.03 -5.06
CA VAL A 25 -2.86 9.41 -5.58
C VAL A 25 -1.60 9.67 -6.38
N ARG A 26 -1.80 10.09 -7.63
CA ARG A 26 -0.73 10.40 -8.59
C ARG A 26 0.01 11.67 -8.21
N THR A 27 1.32 11.63 -8.38
CA THR A 27 2.19 12.81 -8.29
C THR A 27 3.28 12.76 -9.37
N LEU A 28 4.01 13.85 -9.55
CA LEU A 28 5.22 13.86 -10.36
C LEU A 28 6.33 13.10 -9.64
N ARG A 29 7.07 12.28 -10.38
CA ARG A 29 8.34 11.72 -9.89
C ARG A 29 9.35 12.85 -9.78
N LEU A 30 9.86 13.05 -8.58
CA LEU A 30 10.88 14.04 -8.31
C LEU A 30 12.27 13.51 -8.73
N PRO A 31 13.20 14.41 -9.09
CA PRO A 31 14.60 14.02 -9.28
C PRO A 31 15.18 13.34 -8.03
N GLU A 32 16.08 12.38 -8.23
CA GLU A 32 16.65 11.58 -7.13
C GLU A 32 17.57 12.38 -6.19
N ARG A 33 18.00 13.57 -6.62
CA ARG A 33 18.91 14.44 -5.86
C ARG A 33 18.24 15.78 -5.56
N GLY A 34 18.60 16.32 -4.40
CA GLY A 34 18.10 17.60 -3.92
C GLY A 34 16.87 17.49 -3.04
N THR A 35 16.51 18.61 -2.42
CA THR A 35 15.28 18.76 -1.64
C THR A 35 14.25 19.45 -2.51
N HIS A 36 13.07 18.84 -2.62
CA HIS A 36 11.98 19.35 -3.43
C HIS A 36 10.73 19.52 -2.55
N PRO A 37 9.85 20.50 -2.85
CA PRO A 37 8.57 20.59 -2.17
C PRO A 37 7.74 19.33 -2.45
N LEU A 38 6.81 19.02 -1.54
CA LEU A 38 5.87 17.91 -1.73
C LEU A 38 5.04 18.18 -3.01
N PRO A 39 5.05 17.25 -3.99
CA PRO A 39 4.34 17.46 -5.23
C PRO A 39 2.82 17.41 -4.98
N PRO A 40 2.02 18.22 -5.70
CA PRO A 40 0.58 18.17 -5.57
C PRO A 40 0.03 16.83 -6.08
N GLY A 41 -1.11 16.41 -5.53
CA GLY A 41 -1.89 15.30 -6.07
C GLY A 41 -2.49 15.65 -7.43
N LEU A 42 -2.32 14.76 -8.41
CA LEU A 42 -2.78 14.90 -9.79
C LEU A 42 -3.95 13.93 -10.12
N GLY A 43 -4.76 13.61 -9.11
CA GLY A 43 -5.87 12.65 -9.21
C GLY A 43 -5.45 11.22 -8.83
N GLU A 44 -6.40 10.29 -8.95
CA GLU A 44 -6.19 8.88 -8.59
C GLU A 44 -5.77 8.03 -9.78
N PHE A 45 -4.93 7.02 -9.53
CA PHE A 45 -4.65 5.99 -10.52
C PHE A 45 -5.87 5.12 -10.77
N PRO A 46 -6.14 4.73 -12.04
CA PRO A 46 -7.15 3.73 -12.32
C PRO A 46 -6.71 2.37 -11.76
N LEU A 47 -7.64 1.68 -11.09
CA LEU A 47 -7.42 0.30 -10.64
C LEU A 47 -8.17 -0.67 -11.53
N ARG A 48 -7.54 -1.81 -11.85
CA ARG A 48 -8.15 -2.88 -12.65
C ARG A 48 -7.86 -4.23 -12.00
N ARG A 49 -8.79 -5.19 -12.05
CA ARG A 49 -8.48 -6.54 -11.56
C ARG A 49 -7.64 -7.26 -12.60
N VAL A 50 -6.66 -8.04 -12.15
CA VAL A 50 -5.88 -8.90 -13.06
C VAL A 50 -6.80 -9.88 -13.80
N ALA A 51 -7.84 -10.38 -13.13
CA ALA A 51 -8.81 -11.32 -13.69
C ALA A 51 -9.57 -10.78 -14.92
N ASP A 52 -9.80 -9.46 -15.00
CA ASP A 52 -10.49 -8.84 -16.13
C ASP A 52 -9.62 -8.78 -17.41
N TYR A 53 -8.34 -9.15 -17.31
CA TYR A 53 -7.33 -9.09 -18.37
C TYR A 53 -6.54 -10.40 -18.49
N ALA A 54 -7.14 -11.52 -18.07
CA ALA A 54 -6.44 -12.80 -17.96
C ALA A 54 -5.76 -13.22 -19.28
N ASP A 55 -6.37 -12.97 -20.43
CA ASP A 55 -5.83 -13.27 -21.76
C ASP A 55 -4.60 -12.43 -22.15
N ARG A 56 -4.39 -11.27 -21.53
CA ARG A 56 -3.34 -10.30 -21.88
C ARG A 56 -2.22 -10.16 -20.86
N VAL A 57 -2.46 -10.53 -19.61
CA VAL A 57 -1.45 -10.44 -18.55
C VAL A 57 -0.49 -11.66 -18.55
N PRO A 58 0.75 -11.51 -18.07
CA PRO A 58 1.67 -12.64 -17.89
C PRO A 58 1.04 -13.77 -17.05
N GLU A 59 1.41 -15.02 -17.35
CA GLU A 59 0.88 -16.19 -16.65
C GLU A 59 1.10 -16.13 -15.13
N ALA A 60 2.28 -15.68 -14.70
CA ALA A 60 2.59 -15.50 -13.28
C ALA A 60 1.63 -14.52 -12.59
N TRP A 61 1.14 -13.48 -13.29
CA TRP A 61 0.17 -12.54 -12.75
C TRP A 61 -1.21 -13.18 -12.65
N ARG A 62 -1.63 -13.94 -13.66
CA ARG A 62 -2.88 -14.72 -13.60
C ARG A 62 -2.89 -15.67 -12.40
N ALA A 63 -1.82 -16.45 -12.23
CA ALA A 63 -1.71 -17.44 -11.17
C ALA A 63 -1.74 -16.80 -9.76
N ARG A 64 -1.10 -15.63 -9.62
CA ARG A 64 -1.06 -14.88 -8.35
C ARG A 64 -2.34 -14.09 -8.07
N GLY A 65 -3.00 -13.60 -9.12
CA GLY A 65 -4.12 -12.66 -9.03
C GLY A 65 -3.70 -11.26 -8.55
N GLY A 66 -4.69 -10.45 -8.17
CA GLY A 66 -4.49 -9.11 -7.60
C GLY A 66 -5.06 -7.98 -8.46
N VAL A 67 -4.47 -6.80 -8.29
CA VAL A 67 -4.91 -5.53 -8.89
C VAL A 67 -3.78 -4.92 -9.69
N LEU A 68 -4.10 -4.44 -10.88
CA LEU A 68 -3.24 -3.66 -11.76
C LEU A 68 -3.40 -2.17 -11.42
N LEU A 69 -2.26 -1.49 -11.31
CA LEU A 69 -2.14 -0.05 -11.16
C LEU A 69 -1.24 0.46 -12.30
N PRO A 70 -1.82 0.96 -13.41
CA PRO A 70 -1.04 1.46 -14.54
C PRO A 70 -0.34 2.77 -14.16
N MET A 71 1.00 2.76 -14.15
CA MET A 71 1.84 3.89 -13.78
C MET A 71 2.97 4.07 -14.78
N TYR A 72 3.17 5.29 -15.28
CA TYR A 72 4.33 5.62 -16.12
C TYR A 72 5.60 5.78 -15.26
N LEU A 73 6.78 5.49 -15.83
CA LEU A 73 8.06 5.57 -15.11
C LEU A 73 8.45 6.96 -14.58
N ARG A 74 7.80 8.00 -15.13
CA ARG A 74 7.93 9.42 -14.73
C ARG A 74 6.90 9.86 -13.67
N GLU A 75 6.11 8.92 -13.16
CA GLU A 75 5.09 9.17 -12.14
C GLU A 75 5.50 8.59 -10.80
N ALA A 76 4.97 9.21 -9.76
CA ALA A 76 5.06 8.74 -8.39
C ALA A 76 3.66 8.68 -7.79
N MET A 77 3.56 8.10 -6.59
CA MET A 77 2.31 8.09 -5.84
C MET A 77 2.52 8.22 -4.34
N TRP A 78 1.46 8.63 -3.66
CA TRP A 78 1.25 8.41 -2.22
C TRP A 78 -0.07 7.66 -2.00
N LEU A 79 -0.23 7.08 -0.82
CA LEU A 79 -1.43 6.32 -0.45
C LEU A 79 -2.33 7.16 0.46
N GLY A 80 -3.58 7.37 0.05
CA GLY A 80 -4.59 8.03 0.87
C GLY A 80 -5.52 7.02 1.53
N PHE A 81 -5.83 7.24 2.81
CA PHE A 81 -6.66 6.33 3.60
C PHE A 81 -8.03 6.91 3.99
N ALA A 82 -8.33 8.12 3.49
CA ALA A 82 -9.61 8.78 3.67
C ALA A 82 -10.77 7.86 3.20
N GLY A 83 -11.80 7.76 4.03
CA GLY A 83 -12.93 6.85 3.84
C GLY A 83 -12.87 5.59 4.70
N THR A 84 -11.72 5.28 5.32
CA THR A 84 -11.68 4.31 6.42
C THR A 84 -12.32 4.94 7.66
N THR A 85 -13.37 4.33 8.19
CA THR A 85 -14.11 4.87 9.35
C THR A 85 -13.84 4.11 10.64
N GLU A 86 -13.54 2.81 10.55
CA GLU A 86 -13.29 1.97 11.71
C GLU A 86 -11.78 1.73 11.93
N PRO A 87 -11.35 1.45 13.17
CA PRO A 87 -9.94 1.23 13.46
C PRO A 87 -9.43 -0.05 12.78
N ALA A 88 -8.28 0.10 12.12
CA ALA A 88 -7.57 -1.01 11.53
C ALA A 88 -6.07 -0.75 11.51
N ALA A 89 -5.29 -1.82 11.53
CA ALA A 89 -3.89 -1.77 11.16
C ALA A 89 -3.75 -2.13 9.68
N LEU A 90 -3.08 -1.29 8.90
CA LEU A 90 -2.77 -1.57 7.50
C LEU A 90 -1.27 -1.78 7.34
N GLN A 91 -0.88 -2.97 6.90
CA GLN A 91 0.49 -3.22 6.47
C GLN A 91 0.66 -2.80 5.01
N VAL A 92 1.73 -2.06 4.73
CA VAL A 92 2.11 -1.61 3.39
C VAL A 92 3.51 -2.14 3.07
N GLY A 93 3.62 -2.86 1.96
CA GLY A 93 4.85 -3.51 1.53
C GLY A 93 5.19 -3.14 0.09
N VAL A 94 6.47 -3.01 -0.22
CA VAL A 94 6.99 -2.76 -1.56
C VAL A 94 8.01 -3.85 -1.87
N GLY A 95 7.71 -4.72 -2.82
CA GLY A 95 8.54 -5.89 -3.12
C GLY A 95 8.87 -6.71 -1.88
N LYS A 96 7.86 -7.02 -1.05
CA LYS A 96 8.00 -7.77 0.20
C LYS A 96 8.96 -7.14 1.23
N VAL A 97 9.16 -5.82 1.17
CA VAL A 97 9.77 -5.04 2.25
C VAL A 97 8.70 -4.14 2.87
N CYS A 98 8.58 -4.13 4.20
CA CYS A 98 7.62 -3.26 4.88
C CYS A 98 8.00 -1.78 4.71
N ALA A 99 7.09 -0.97 4.17
CA ALA A 99 7.32 0.46 3.93
C ALA A 99 7.44 1.28 5.23
N VAL A 100 6.93 0.75 6.36
CA VAL A 100 6.97 1.41 7.67
C VAL A 100 8.25 1.08 8.42
N SER A 101 8.62 -0.20 8.53
CA SER A 101 9.79 -0.62 9.31
C SER A 101 11.08 -0.78 8.51
N GLY A 102 11.00 -0.86 7.18
CA GLY A 102 12.12 -1.21 6.30
C GLY A 102 12.60 -2.66 6.45
N LYS A 103 11.90 -3.50 7.22
CA LYS A 103 12.24 -4.92 7.42
C LYS A 103 11.54 -5.81 6.39
N PRO A 104 12.04 -7.04 6.17
CA PRO A 104 11.33 -8.03 5.35
C PRO A 104 9.87 -8.20 5.79
N TRP A 105 8.98 -8.28 4.81
CA TRP A 105 7.54 -8.41 5.00
C TRP A 105 7.20 -9.68 5.78
N ARG A 106 6.29 -9.53 6.75
CA ARG A 106 5.72 -10.63 7.53
C ARG A 106 4.21 -10.43 7.55
N GLY A 107 3.45 -11.48 7.28
CA GLY A 107 1.97 -11.44 7.29
C GLY A 107 1.35 -11.33 8.70
N ALA A 108 2.10 -10.82 9.66
CA ALA A 108 1.70 -10.61 11.05
C ALA A 108 2.14 -9.23 11.52
N LEU A 109 1.32 -8.63 12.38
CA LEU A 109 1.61 -7.32 12.97
C LEU A 109 2.75 -7.43 13.99
N ALA A 110 3.64 -6.44 13.97
CA ALA A 110 4.69 -6.24 14.96
C ALA A 110 4.65 -4.77 15.42
N ARG A 111 4.85 -4.54 16.72
CA ARG A 111 4.92 -3.19 17.30
C ARG A 111 6.37 -2.69 17.42
N ASP A 112 7.36 -3.58 17.49
CA ASP A 112 8.77 -3.21 17.60
C ASP A 112 9.66 -4.08 16.68
N PRO A 113 10.23 -3.51 15.59
CA PRO A 113 9.82 -2.22 15.02
C PRO A 113 8.39 -2.30 14.45
N GLN A 114 7.63 -1.21 14.56
CA GLN A 114 6.25 -1.15 14.06
C GLN A 114 6.18 -1.39 12.55
N ASN A 115 5.29 -2.27 12.08
CA ASN A 115 5.20 -2.66 10.67
C ASN A 115 3.85 -2.34 9.98
N TYR A 116 3.07 -1.43 10.54
CA TYR A 116 1.74 -1.03 10.05
C TYR A 116 1.47 0.45 10.28
N VAL A 117 0.49 0.99 9.55
CA VAL A 117 -0.11 2.31 9.81
C VAL A 117 -1.41 2.13 10.59
N THR A 118 -1.74 3.10 11.46
CA THR A 118 -2.93 3.07 12.32
C THR A 118 -4.06 3.90 11.73
N LEU A 119 -5.09 3.23 11.21
CA LEU A 119 -6.25 3.89 10.62
C LEU A 119 -7.36 4.07 11.67
N PRO A 120 -8.22 5.10 11.55
CA PRO A 120 -8.19 6.17 10.53
C PRO A 120 -7.27 7.36 10.91
N ARG A 121 -6.63 7.31 12.09
CA ARG A 121 -5.81 8.42 12.62
C ARG A 121 -4.64 8.82 11.73
N GLN A 122 -4.09 7.87 10.97
CA GLN A 122 -3.13 8.15 9.92
C GLN A 122 -3.87 8.34 8.58
N PRO A 123 -3.91 9.57 8.04
CA PRO A 123 -4.69 9.88 6.84
C PRO A 123 -4.03 9.46 5.53
N TRP A 124 -2.69 9.37 5.50
CA TRP A 124 -1.92 9.01 4.30
C TRP A 124 -0.56 8.37 4.61
N LEU A 125 0.11 7.89 3.56
CA LEU A 125 1.51 7.46 3.56
C LEU A 125 2.20 8.00 2.29
N ASP A 126 3.11 8.96 2.46
CA ASP A 126 3.76 9.68 1.35
C ASP A 126 4.89 8.91 0.67
N GLY A 127 5.44 7.90 1.35
CA GLY A 127 6.58 7.17 0.84
C GLY A 127 7.18 6.22 1.86
N ILE A 128 8.39 5.79 1.55
CA ILE A 128 9.17 4.82 2.32
C ILE A 128 10.21 5.58 3.13
N ASN A 129 10.29 5.31 4.43
CA ASN A 129 11.35 5.88 5.27
C ASN A 129 12.70 5.31 4.84
N SER A 130 13.62 6.17 4.40
CA SER A 130 14.98 5.80 4.00
C SER A 130 16.05 6.15 5.05
N GLY A 131 15.63 6.50 6.26
CA GLY A 131 16.50 6.97 7.35
C GLY A 131 16.84 8.46 7.22
N ARG A 132 17.48 9.01 8.28
CA ARG A 132 17.99 10.39 8.35
C ARG A 132 16.96 11.48 7.98
N GLY A 133 15.68 11.26 8.31
CA GLY A 133 14.60 12.21 8.01
C GLY A 133 14.24 12.32 6.53
N THR A 134 14.67 11.38 5.69
CA THR A 134 14.35 11.35 4.24
C THR A 134 13.27 10.33 3.92
N VAL A 135 12.46 10.65 2.90
CA VAL A 135 11.39 9.79 2.40
C VAL A 135 11.61 9.56 0.91
N ARG A 136 11.42 8.32 0.46
CA ARG A 136 11.43 7.95 -0.96
C ARG A 136 10.00 7.77 -1.49
N GLN A 137 9.71 8.35 -2.65
CA GLN A 137 8.41 8.22 -3.30
C GLN A 137 8.15 6.77 -3.75
N PHE A 138 6.88 6.36 -3.74
CA PHE A 138 6.48 5.13 -4.42
C PHE A 138 6.49 5.40 -5.94
N VAL A 139 7.38 4.72 -6.66
CA VAL A 139 7.55 4.86 -8.11
C VAL A 139 7.55 3.48 -8.78
N ALA A 140 7.20 3.45 -10.06
CA ALA A 140 7.39 2.25 -10.89
C ALA A 140 8.86 2.17 -11.33
N VAL A 141 9.47 1.00 -11.13
CA VAL A 141 10.83 0.68 -11.57
C VAL A 141 10.79 -0.67 -12.27
N PRO A 142 11.38 -0.82 -13.47
CA PRO A 142 11.55 -2.13 -14.10
C PRO A 142 12.35 -3.07 -13.18
N LEU A 143 11.89 -4.32 -13.06
CA LEU A 143 12.65 -5.35 -12.35
C LEU A 143 13.94 -5.70 -13.11
N GLY A 144 14.97 -6.13 -12.40
CA GLY A 144 16.28 -6.51 -12.93
C GLY A 144 17.30 -5.36 -13.02
N LEU A 145 16.96 -4.15 -12.55
CA LEU A 145 17.84 -2.98 -12.59
C LEU A 145 18.53 -2.69 -11.23
N GLY A 146 18.23 -3.47 -10.19
CA GLY A 146 18.78 -3.26 -8.84
C GLY A 146 18.29 -1.98 -8.17
N ALA A 147 17.26 -1.34 -8.71
CA ALA A 147 16.73 -0.06 -8.28
C ALA A 147 15.41 -0.19 -7.50
N THR A 148 14.88 -1.40 -7.36
CA THR A 148 13.71 -1.63 -6.50
C THR A 148 14.10 -1.63 -5.02
N VAL A 149 13.14 -1.35 -4.15
CA VAL A 149 13.33 -1.44 -2.70
C VAL A 149 13.66 -2.86 -2.26
N GLU A 150 13.08 -3.86 -2.92
CA GLU A 150 13.43 -5.28 -2.74
C GLU A 150 14.90 -5.48 -3.01
N GLY A 151 15.38 -5.13 -4.21
CA GLY A 151 16.78 -5.28 -4.60
C GLY A 151 17.75 -4.56 -3.65
N GLN A 152 17.40 -3.34 -3.24
CA GLN A 152 18.21 -2.54 -2.32
C GLN A 152 18.31 -3.13 -0.90
N VAL A 153 17.31 -3.89 -0.46
CA VAL A 153 17.22 -4.40 0.91
C VAL A 153 17.58 -5.89 1.00
N THR A 154 17.15 -6.69 0.03
CA THR A 154 17.30 -8.16 0.03
C THR A 154 18.35 -8.65 -0.96
N GLY A 155 18.73 -7.84 -1.95
CA GLY A 155 19.60 -8.26 -3.06
C GLY A 155 18.87 -9.02 -4.17
N GLU A 156 17.54 -9.18 -4.08
CA GLU A 156 16.71 -9.87 -5.07
C GLU A 156 15.65 -8.93 -5.65
N GLU A 157 15.14 -9.19 -6.86
CA GLU A 157 14.05 -8.42 -7.48
C GLU A 157 12.97 -9.35 -8.04
N THR A 158 12.44 -10.22 -7.17
CA THR A 158 11.60 -11.35 -7.54
C THR A 158 10.11 -10.99 -7.49
N TRP A 159 9.70 -10.19 -6.50
CA TRP A 159 8.28 -9.98 -6.21
C TRP A 159 7.71 -8.73 -6.84
N GLY A 160 8.45 -7.61 -6.74
CA GLY A 160 8.01 -6.29 -7.14
C GLY A 160 6.66 -5.86 -6.55
N GLY A 161 6.14 -4.75 -7.06
CA GLY A 161 4.79 -4.25 -6.77
C GLY A 161 4.51 -3.89 -5.31
N LEU A 162 3.27 -3.52 -5.04
CA LEU A 162 2.77 -3.19 -3.71
C LEU A 162 2.06 -4.38 -3.07
N GLN A 163 2.22 -4.56 -1.76
CA GLN A 163 1.46 -5.51 -0.95
C GLN A 163 0.70 -4.76 0.13
N LEU A 164 -0.57 -5.07 0.28
CA LEU A 164 -1.45 -4.47 1.26
C LEU A 164 -2.16 -5.56 2.05
N GLN A 165 -2.17 -5.43 3.37
CA GLN A 165 -2.89 -6.34 4.25
C GLN A 165 -3.53 -5.57 5.39
N ALA A 166 -4.86 -5.65 5.49
CA ALA A 166 -5.65 -5.00 6.51
C ALA A 166 -5.95 -5.96 7.67
N PHE A 167 -5.87 -5.44 8.88
CA PHE A 167 -6.17 -6.15 10.12
C PHE A 167 -7.18 -5.30 10.90
N GLY A 168 -8.44 -5.72 10.86
CA GLY A 168 -9.49 -5.12 11.69
C GLY A 168 -9.30 -5.47 13.16
N LEU A 169 -9.98 -4.72 14.03
CA LEU A 169 -10.11 -5.10 15.44
C LEU A 169 -10.85 -6.44 15.58
N ARG A 170 -10.55 -7.16 16.66
CA ARG A 170 -11.39 -8.29 17.10
C ARG A 170 -12.79 -7.78 17.45
N PRO A 171 -13.86 -8.59 17.25
CA PRO A 171 -15.24 -8.15 17.44
C PRO A 171 -15.51 -7.46 18.77
N GLU A 172 -14.96 -7.97 19.88
CA GLU A 172 -15.17 -7.41 21.22
C GLU A 172 -14.48 -6.04 21.38
N ALA A 173 -13.31 -5.87 20.76
CA ALA A 173 -12.60 -4.59 20.77
C ALA A 173 -13.27 -3.56 19.86
N LEU A 174 -13.80 -3.99 18.72
CA LEU A 174 -14.55 -3.14 17.80
C LEU A 174 -15.86 -2.65 18.44
N ALA A 175 -16.59 -3.52 19.14
CA ALA A 175 -17.81 -3.15 19.85
C ALA A 175 -17.54 -2.07 20.91
N ARG A 176 -16.52 -2.27 21.75
CA ARG A 176 -16.12 -1.26 22.76
C ARG A 176 -15.71 0.07 22.12
N TRP A 177 -14.99 0.04 21.00
CA TRP A 177 -14.63 1.26 20.28
C TRP A 177 -15.89 1.99 19.76
N ARG A 178 -16.81 1.26 19.11
CA ARG A 178 -18.08 1.84 18.62
C ARG A 178 -18.95 2.42 19.74
N GLU A 179 -18.93 1.83 20.93
CA GLU A 179 -19.62 2.39 22.10
C GLU A 179 -18.98 3.70 22.56
N ALA A 180 -17.65 3.74 22.64
CA ALA A 180 -16.91 4.94 23.04
C ALA A 180 -17.11 6.12 22.07
N GLU A 181 -17.25 5.87 20.77
CA GLU A 181 -17.48 6.93 19.76
C GLU A 181 -18.93 7.46 19.76
N ARG A 182 -19.88 6.77 20.39
CA ARG A 182 -21.28 7.22 20.52
C ARG A 182 -21.53 8.07 21.76
N ALA A 183 -20.63 8.04 22.73
CA ALA A 183 -20.70 8.78 23.98
C ALA A 183 -20.11 10.19 23.80
#